data_AF-A0A946S5U9-F1
#
_entry.id   AF-A0A946S5U9-F1
#
_cell.length_a   1.000
_cell.length_b   1.000
_cell.length_c   1.000
_cell.angle_alpha   90.00
_cell.angle_beta   90.00
_cell.angle_gamma   90.00
#
_symmetry.space_group_name_H-M   'P 1'
#
loop_
_entity.id
_entity.type
_entity.pdbx_description
1 polymer ?
#
loop_
_entity_poly.entity_id
_entity_poly.type
_entity_poly.pdbx_seq_one_letter_code
_entity_poly.pdbx_strand_id
1 'polypeptide(L)' 'MKIKEITQFLEEIAPLNYQESYDNSGLIVGDENTQVTSVLICLDSVEEVIEEA' A
#
# COMPACT_ATOMS: atom_id res chain seq x y z
N MET A 1 2.91 -14.06 -3.46
CA MET A 1 2.23 -12.84 -3.88
C MET A 1 3.23 -11.71 -3.78
N LYS A 2 3.38 -10.90 -4.83
CA LYS A 2 4.22 -9.71 -4.87
C LYS A 2 3.41 -8.48 -4.48
N ILE A 3 4.08 -7.42 -4.02
CA ILE A 3 3.44 -6.13 -3.70
C ILE A 3 2.55 -5.66 -4.86
N LYS A 4 3.04 -5.74 -6.10
CA LYS A 4 2.28 -5.33 -7.30
C LYS A 4 0.93 -6.03 -7.47
N GLU A 5 0.83 -7.30 -7.04
CA GLU A 5 -0.41 -8.07 -7.19
C GLU A 5 -1.46 -7.58 -6.18
N ILE A 6 -1.01 -7.13 -5.00
CA ILE A 6 -1.88 -6.56 -3.96
C ILE A 6 -2.34 -5.16 -4.36
N THR A 7 -1.42 -4.30 -4.82
CA THR A 7 -1.79 -2.93 -5.23
C THR A 7 -2.74 -2.95 -6.42
N GLN A 8 -2.52 -3.83 -7.41
CA GLN A 8 -3.46 -4.02 -8.53
C GLN A 8 -4.86 -4.39 -8.05
N PHE A 9 -4.98 -5.35 -7.13
CA PHE A 9 -6.28 -5.72 -6.57
C PHE A 9 -6.97 -4.56 -5.82
N LEU A 10 -6.21 -3.78 -5.04
CA LEU A 10 -6.76 -2.60 -4.36
C LEU A 10 -7.23 -1.54 -5.35
N GLU A 11 -6.47 -1.31 -6.42
CA GLU A 11 -6.79 -0.33 -7.47
C GLU A 11 -7.98 -0.74 -8.35
N GLU A 12 -8.29 -2.04 -8.46
CA GLU A 12 -9.54 -2.52 -9.08
C GLU A 12 -10.79 -2.10 -8.27
N ILE A 13 -10.66 -2.04 -6.94
CA ILE A 13 -11.73 -1.63 -6.02
C ILE A 13 -11.78 -0.11 -5.87
N ALA A 14 -10.61 0.52 -5.77
CA ALA A 14 -10.43 1.96 -5.57
C ALA A 14 -9.39 2.52 -6.56
N PRO A 15 -9.81 2.84 -7.80
CA PRO A 15 -8.95 3.42 -8.82
C PRO A 15 -8.18 4.66 -8.35
N LEU A 16 -6.87 4.72 -8.64
CA LEU A 16 -6.00 5.82 -8.24
C LEU A 16 -6.45 7.18 -8.79
N ASN A 17 -7.18 7.22 -9.91
CA ASN A 17 -7.65 8.48 -10.50
C ASN A 17 -8.82 9.13 -9.74
N TYR A 18 -9.35 8.48 -8.69
CA TYR A 18 -10.35 9.07 -7.81
C TYR A 18 -9.74 9.96 -6.72
N GLN A 19 -8.41 9.86 -6.49
CA GLN A 19 -7.72 10.71 -5.53
C GLN A 19 -7.70 12.17 -5.99
N GLU A 20 -7.70 13.11 -5.04
CA GLU A 20 -7.57 14.52 -5.36
C GLU A 20 -6.15 14.85 -5.84
N SER A 21 -5.96 15.97 -6.53
CA SER A 21 -4.65 16.32 -7.11
C SER A 21 -3.51 16.49 -6.09
N TYR A 22 -3.86 16.61 -4.80
CA TYR A 22 -2.91 16.77 -3.69
C TYR A 22 -2.68 15.46 -2.90
N ASP A 23 -3.41 14.40 -3.20
CA ASP A 23 -3.22 13.09 -2.55
C ASP A 23 -2.00 12.35 -3.12
N ASN A 24 -1.52 11.36 -2.36
CA ASN A 24 -0.36 10.55 -2.72
C ASN A 24 -0.63 9.05 -2.46
N SER A 25 -1.68 8.52 -3.08
CA SER A 25 -2.12 7.13 -2.94
C SER A 25 -1.34 6.18 -3.84
N GLY A 26 -1.29 4.89 -3.47
CA GLY A 26 -0.57 3.83 -4.19
C GLY A 26 0.64 3.32 -3.41
N LEU A 27 1.63 2.76 -4.11
CA LEU A 27 2.90 2.35 -3.48
C LEU A 27 3.80 3.58 -3.24
N ILE A 28 3.86 4.06 -2.00
CA ILE A 28 4.65 5.26 -1.63
C ILE A 28 6.13 4.93 -1.43
N VAL A 29 6.45 3.81 -0.76
CA VAL A 29 7.81 3.36 -0.48
C VAL A 29 7.90 1.84 -0.61
N GLY A 30 8.98 1.33 -1.24
CA GLY A 30 9.26 -0.10 -1.39
C GLY A 30 9.56 -0.50 -2.83
N ASP A 31 9.61 -1.82 -3.07
CA ASP A 31 9.77 -2.41 -4.41
C ASP A 31 8.56 -3.29 -4.74
N GLU A 32 7.87 -2.97 -5.83
CA GLU A 32 6.69 -3.68 -6.35
C GLU A 32 6.91 -5.19 -6.56
N ASN A 33 8.17 -5.61 -6.75
CA ASN A 33 8.56 -7.00 -6.99
C ASN A 33 8.82 -7.79 -5.70
N THR A 34 8.79 -7.13 -4.54
CA THR A 34 9.01 -7.75 -3.23
C THR A 34 7.96 -8.81 -2.94
N GLN A 35 8.41 -9.97 -2.45
CA GLN A 35 7.54 -11.06 -2.01
C GLN A 35 6.90 -10.69 -0.67
N VAL A 36 5.57 -10.77 -0.58
CA VAL A 36 4.81 -10.44 0.64
C VAL A 36 4.55 -11.69 1.47
N THR A 37 4.79 -11.59 2.78
CA THR A 37 4.52 -12.65 3.78
C THR A 37 3.26 -12.37 4.61
N SER A 38 3.02 -11.10 4.91
CA SER A 38 1.93 -10.59 5.76
C SER A 38 1.53 -9.18 5.33
N VAL A 39 0.34 -8.74 5.71
CA VAL A 39 -0.17 -7.37 5.48
C VAL A 39 -0.77 -6.84 6.77
N LEU A 40 -0.41 -5.62 7.14
CA LEU A 40 -0.98 -4.87 8.26
C LEU A 40 -1.75 -3.66 7.72
N ILE A 41 -2.96 -3.43 8.22
CA ILE A 41 -3.78 -2.27 7.88
C ILE A 41 -3.72 -1.28 9.04
N CYS A 42 -3.33 -0.04 8.78
CA CYS A 42 -3.24 1.02 9.79
C CYS A 42 -3.79 2.35 9.25
N LEU A 43 -4.08 3.28 10.17
CA LEU A 43 -4.41 4.66 9.81
C LEU A 43 -3.14 5.50 9.65
N ASP A 44 -2.22 5.41 10.62
CA ASP A 44 -0.97 6.15 10.66
C ASP A 44 0.22 5.18 10.72
N SER A 45 1.19 5.34 9.82
CA SER A 45 2.42 4.54 9.79
C SER A 45 3.50 5.14 10.68
N VAL A 46 3.21 5.25 11.99
CA VAL A 46 4.17 5.69 13.02
C VAL A 46 5.13 4.57 13.40
N GLU A 47 6.25 4.91 14.06
CA GLU A 47 7.31 3.96 14.43
C GLU A 47 6.79 2.71 15.16
N GLU A 48 5.86 2.89 16.12
CA GLU A 48 5.26 1.78 16.88
C GLU A 48 4.51 0.78 15.97
N VAL A 49 3.85 1.26 14.91
CA VAL A 49 3.12 0.42 13.94
C VAL A 49 4.09 -0.31 13.00
N ILE A 50 5.24 0.32 12.69
CA ILE A 50 6.30 -0.32 11.92
C ILE A 50 6.96 -1.45 12.73
N GLU A 51 7.11 -1.30 14.05
CA GLU A 51 7.63 -2.35 14.93
C GLU A 51 6.64 -3.53 15.10
N GLU A 52 5.34 -3.30 14.96
CA GLU A 52 4.30 -4.35 14.98
C GLU A 52 4.31 -5.23 13.71
N ALA A 53 4.68 -4.64 12.57
CA ALA A 53 4.61 -5.24 11.23
C ALA A 53 5.72 -6.27 10.94
#